data_AF-F7K202-F1
#
_entry.id   AF-F7K202-F1
#
_cell.length_a   1.000
_cell.length_b   1.000
_cell.length_c   1.000
_cell.angle_alpha   90.00
_cell.angle_beta   90.00
_cell.angle_gamma   90.00
#
_symmetry.space_group_name_H-M   'P 1'
#
loop_
_entity.id
_entity.type
_entity.pdbx_description
1 polymer ?
#
loop_
_entity_poly.entity_id
_entity_poly.type
_entity_poly.pdbx_seq_one_letter_code
_entity_poly.pdbx_strand_id
1 'polypeptide(L)'
;METGTIEAGGKQAELTKNELRIMYYLFEHDGVICTRADLIEYLWDNRLYSDTSYHNEELKSLTRYRFDKVKERAKLKSSVSRLVCILFPELERLVPTLHMASVYALLCGFPSADAVANAHLTRLSNLLFDSSKGRYGKDTAVMFRDAARSSIGSHMPAKSLKLKHTIKLIRELAIEIDEIEAAIKRIMDEEIQSPIFTIPGISYRMGAMIIAEIGDFSRFIPQIRYSHMQECLPPLINPDS
;
A
#
# COMPACT_ATOMS: atom_id res chain seq x y z
N MET A 1 20.10 26.11 8.97
CA MET A 1 20.40 26.08 10.42
C MET A 1 19.18 25.47 11.09
N GLU A 2 19.29 24.22 11.55
CA GLU A 2 18.15 23.39 11.97
C GLU A 2 17.84 23.42 13.47
N THR A 3 18.76 23.96 14.27
CA THR A 3 18.56 24.29 15.68
C THR A 3 19.09 25.70 15.91
N GLY A 4 18.50 26.40 16.88
CA GLY A 4 19.00 27.69 17.34
C GLY A 4 19.26 27.62 18.83
N THR A 5 20.23 28.39 19.30
CA THR A 5 20.66 28.35 20.69
C THR A 5 20.32 29.66 21.37
N ILE A 6 19.67 29.59 22.53
CA ILE A 6 19.38 30.75 23.38
C ILE A 6 20.29 30.71 24.60
N GLU A 7 20.82 31.87 24.96
CA GLU A 7 21.63 32.06 26.17
C GLU A 7 21.02 33.16 27.03
N ALA A 8 20.83 32.87 28.32
CA ALA A 8 20.39 33.84 29.30
C ALA A 8 21.06 33.56 30.65
N GLY A 9 21.69 34.58 31.25
CA GLY A 9 22.32 34.45 32.57
C GLY A 9 23.42 33.39 32.65
N GLY A 10 24.19 33.20 31.57
CA GLY A 10 25.26 32.19 31.49
C GLY A 10 24.77 30.74 31.35
N LYS A 11 23.48 30.53 31.09
CA LYS A 11 22.89 29.22 30.77
C LYS A 11 22.47 29.19 29.31
N GLN A 12 22.77 28.07 28.65
CA GLN A 12 22.50 27.85 27.24
C GLN A 12 21.49 26.71 27.06
N ALA A 13 20.55 26.87 26.15
CA ALA A 13 19.59 25.83 25.76
C ALA A 13 19.50 25.75 24.23
N GLU A 14 19.55 24.51 23.71
CA GLU A 14 19.25 24.24 22.31
C GLU A 14 17.75 24.15 22.11
N LEU A 15 17.26 24.82 21.07
CA LEU A 15 15.86 24.84 20.70
C LEU A 15 15.68 24.26 19.30
N THR A 16 14.59 23.50 19.13
CA THR A 16 14.08 23.12 17.82
C THR A 16 13.68 24.38 17.04
N LYS A 17 13.59 24.27 15.70
CA LYS A 17 13.16 25.38 14.84
C LYS A 17 11.79 25.97 15.25
N ASN A 18 10.88 25.12 15.74
CA ASN A 18 9.56 25.54 16.21
C ASN A 18 9.66 26.30 17.54
N GLU A 19 10.40 25.78 18.51
CA GLU A 19 10.61 26.45 19.79
C GLU A 19 11.33 27.79 19.63
N LEU A 20 12.33 27.88 18.74
CA LEU A 20 13.05 29.12 18.46
C LEU A 20 12.13 30.21 17.88
N ARG A 21 11.15 29.83 17.05
CA ARG A 21 10.22 30.80 16.46
C ARG A 21 9.03 31.14 17.34
N ILE A 22 8.58 30.22 18.18
CA ILE A 22 7.70 30.55 19.31
C ILE A 22 8.40 31.58 20.22
N MET A 23 9.67 31.36 20.56
CA MET A 23 10.47 32.31 21.33
C MET A 23 10.61 33.66 20.60
N TYR A 24 10.95 33.65 19.32
CA TYR A 24 11.06 34.88 18.51
C TYR A 24 9.76 35.68 18.52
N TYR A 25 8.60 35.04 18.29
CA TYR A 25 7.30 35.68 18.35
C TYR A 25 7.02 36.29 19.73
N LEU A 26 7.25 35.51 20.80
CA LEU A 26 7.05 35.99 22.16
C LEU A 26 7.98 37.17 22.51
N PHE A 27 9.19 37.21 21.96
CA PHE A 27 10.11 38.33 22.15
C PHE A 27 9.75 39.57 21.31
N GLU A 28 9.24 39.41 20.10
CA GLU A 28 8.70 40.54 19.32
C GLU A 28 7.47 41.18 19.99
N HIS A 29 6.76 40.42 20.81
CA HIS A 29 5.57 40.84 21.54
C HIS A 29 5.80 40.93 23.06
N ASP A 30 7.00 41.32 23.48
CA ASP A 30 7.34 41.46 24.91
C ASP A 30 6.39 42.44 25.64
N GLY A 31 6.00 42.06 26.86
CA GLY A 31 5.02 42.81 27.66
C GLY A 31 3.56 42.70 27.21
N VAL A 32 3.25 41.94 26.15
CA VAL A 32 1.88 41.72 25.64
C VAL A 32 1.45 40.27 25.87
N ILE A 33 0.19 40.06 26.29
CA ILE A 33 -0.37 38.71 26.38
C ILE A 33 -0.63 38.18 24.97
N CYS A 34 0.20 37.23 24.53
CA CYS A 34 -0.01 36.50 23.28
C CYS A 34 -1.06 35.41 23.47
N THR A 35 -2.18 35.46 22.74
CA THR A 35 -3.18 34.40 22.83
C THR A 35 -2.75 33.16 22.04
N ARG A 36 -3.33 32.00 22.39
CA ARG A 36 -3.08 30.76 21.64
C ARG A 36 -3.51 30.88 20.17
N ALA A 37 -4.58 31.64 19.89
CA ALA A 37 -5.08 31.81 18.53
C ALA A 37 -4.07 32.60 17.68
N ASP A 38 -3.59 33.74 18.18
CA ASP A 38 -2.63 34.60 17.46
C ASP A 38 -1.29 33.89 17.23
N LEU A 39 -0.81 33.12 18.23
CA LEU A 39 0.40 32.33 18.09
C LEU A 39 0.23 31.24 17.02
N ILE A 40 -0.93 30.58 16.95
CA ILE A 40 -1.21 29.57 15.92
C ILE A 40 -1.26 30.22 14.54
N GLU A 41 -1.93 31.37 14.41
CA GLU A 41 -2.03 32.13 13.16
C GLU A 41 -0.63 32.55 12.67
N TYR A 42 0.20 33.09 13.55
CA TYR A 42 1.59 33.41 13.24
C TYR A 42 2.42 32.19 12.81
N LEU A 43 2.29 31.05 13.50
CA LEU A 43 3.02 29.84 13.16
C LEU A 43 2.53 29.22 11.83
N TRP A 44 1.25 29.40 11.49
CA TRP A 44 0.68 29.03 10.19
C TRP A 44 1.16 29.94 9.05
N ASP A 45 1.13 31.25 9.24
CA ASP A 45 1.63 32.23 8.27
C ASP A 45 3.13 32.03 7.97
N ASN A 46 3.88 31.55 8.97
CA ASN A 46 5.29 31.23 8.85
C ASN A 46 5.58 29.76 8.48
N ARG A 47 4.54 28.98 8.12
CA ARG A 47 4.61 27.57 7.66
C ARG A 47 5.34 26.60 8.61
N LEU A 48 5.29 26.84 9.92
CA LEU A 48 6.03 26.04 10.92
C LEU A 48 5.28 24.78 11.39
N TYR A 49 3.96 24.82 11.31
CA TYR A 49 3.11 23.63 11.28
C TYR A 49 2.47 23.58 9.90
N SER A 50 3.23 23.14 8.90
CA SER A 50 2.66 23.00 7.55
C SER A 50 1.74 21.79 7.51
N ASP A 51 0.59 21.92 6.83
CA ASP A 51 -0.26 20.78 6.42
C ASP A 51 0.59 19.63 5.85
N THR A 52 1.66 19.99 5.14
CA THR A 52 2.65 19.07 4.58
C THR A 52 3.27 18.12 5.61
N SER A 53 3.54 18.54 6.85
CA SER A 53 4.10 17.66 7.89
C SER A 53 3.08 16.64 8.38
N TYR A 54 1.83 17.05 8.56
CA TYR A 54 0.74 16.18 8.99
C TYR A 54 0.40 15.13 7.92
N HIS A 55 0.22 15.58 6.68
CA HIS A 55 -0.04 14.67 5.55
C HIS A 55 1.11 13.70 5.30
N ASN A 56 2.36 14.08 5.61
CA ASN A 56 3.49 13.17 5.51
C ASN A 56 3.44 12.05 6.57
N GLU A 57 3.11 12.39 7.82
CA GLU A 57 2.92 11.39 8.89
C GLU A 57 1.74 10.46 8.63
N GLU A 58 0.63 10.99 8.12
CA GLU A 58 -0.53 10.21 7.71
C GLU A 58 -0.18 9.26 6.55
N LEU A 59 0.47 9.78 5.50
CA LEU A 59 0.94 8.99 4.37
C LEU A 59 1.90 7.89 4.82
N LYS A 60 2.79 8.19 5.78
CA LYS A 60 3.71 7.22 6.38
C LYS A 60 2.99 6.11 7.13
N SER A 61 1.98 6.45 7.90
CA SER A 61 1.14 5.49 8.61
C SER A 61 0.38 4.58 7.65
N LEU A 62 -0.24 5.15 6.60
CA LEU A 62 -1.01 4.40 5.60
C LEU A 62 -0.12 3.50 4.74
N THR A 63 1.04 3.97 4.29
CA THR A 63 1.96 3.16 3.47
C THR A 63 2.50 1.96 4.23
N ARG A 64 2.82 2.12 5.52
CA ARG A 64 3.21 1.01 6.42
C ARG A 64 2.04 0.05 6.67
N TYR A 65 0.85 0.57 6.94
CA TYR A 65 -0.33 -0.25 7.16
C TYR A 65 -0.66 -1.10 5.93
N ARG A 66 -0.61 -0.50 4.73
CA ARG A 66 -0.76 -1.20 3.45
C ARG A 66 0.30 -2.29 3.26
N PHE A 67 1.56 -2.02 3.61
CA PHE A 67 2.64 -3.01 3.52
C PHE A 67 2.35 -4.24 4.40
N ASP A 68 1.93 -4.02 5.65
CA ASP A 68 1.61 -5.10 6.58
C ASP A 68 0.40 -5.93 6.10
N LYS A 69 -0.65 -5.28 5.61
CA LYS A 69 -1.83 -5.96 5.05
C LYS A 69 -1.49 -6.79 3.81
N VAL A 70 -0.64 -6.28 2.91
CA VAL A 70 -0.15 -7.04 1.75
C VAL A 70 0.65 -8.27 2.20
N LYS A 71 1.50 -8.12 3.22
CA LYS A 71 2.29 -9.21 3.80
C LYS A 71 1.39 -10.27 4.45
N GLU A 72 0.36 -9.85 5.18
CA GLU A 72 -0.64 -10.75 5.76
C GLU A 72 -1.38 -11.53 4.67
N ARG A 73 -1.89 -10.85 3.64
CA ARG A 73 -2.57 -11.47 2.50
C ARG A 73 -1.68 -12.49 1.79
N ALA A 74 -0.39 -12.22 1.64
CA ALA A 74 0.58 -13.15 1.05
C ALA A 74 0.73 -14.43 1.89
N LYS A 75 0.79 -14.32 3.23
CA LYS A 75 0.83 -15.50 4.12
C LYS A 75 -0.42 -16.37 3.97
N LEU A 76 -1.60 -15.75 3.88
CA LEU A 76 -2.85 -16.47 3.67
C LEU A 76 -2.90 -17.17 2.31
N LYS A 77 -2.39 -16.53 1.25
CA LYS A 77 -2.26 -17.15 -0.08
C LYS A 77 -1.42 -18.42 -0.02
N SER A 78 -0.25 -18.38 0.63
CA SER A 78 0.56 -19.58 0.85
C SER A 78 -0.18 -20.65 1.67
N SER A 79 -1.01 -20.24 2.63
CA SER A 79 -1.87 -21.18 3.37
C SER A 79 -2.95 -21.83 2.50
N VAL A 80 -3.55 -21.09 1.57
CA VAL A 80 -4.49 -21.63 0.58
C VAL A 80 -3.79 -22.66 -0.30
N SER A 81 -2.61 -22.38 -0.86
CA SER A 81 -1.88 -23.34 -1.70
C SER A 81 -1.59 -24.64 -0.95
N ARG A 82 -1.16 -24.57 0.31
CA ARG A 82 -0.96 -25.76 1.15
C ARG A 82 -2.24 -26.54 1.41
N LEU A 83 -3.36 -25.85 1.65
CA LEU A 83 -4.66 -26.51 1.87
C LEU A 83 -5.16 -27.17 0.58
N VAL A 84 -5.01 -26.50 -0.57
CA VAL A 84 -5.38 -27.06 -1.88
C VAL A 84 -4.53 -28.29 -2.20
N CYS A 85 -3.22 -28.27 -1.94
CA CYS A 85 -2.36 -29.44 -2.11
C CYS A 85 -2.85 -30.67 -1.32
N ILE A 86 -3.51 -30.47 -0.17
CA ILE A 86 -4.07 -31.55 0.64
C ILE A 86 -5.45 -31.98 0.13
N LEU A 87 -6.30 -31.02 -0.25
CA LEU A 87 -7.73 -31.23 -0.49
C LEU A 87 -8.04 -31.52 -1.97
N PHE A 88 -7.24 -31.00 -2.90
CA PHE A 88 -7.39 -31.14 -4.34
C PHE A 88 -6.07 -30.79 -5.09
N PRO A 89 -5.02 -31.63 -4.98
CA PRO A 89 -3.69 -31.31 -5.51
C PRO A 89 -3.64 -31.11 -7.03
N GLU A 90 -4.49 -31.80 -7.80
CA GLU A 90 -4.51 -31.72 -9.26
C GLU A 90 -4.91 -30.33 -9.76
N LEU A 91 -5.68 -29.57 -8.97
CA LEU A 91 -6.19 -28.26 -9.37
C LEU A 91 -5.07 -27.29 -9.79
N GLU A 92 -3.90 -27.34 -9.14
CA GLU A 92 -2.76 -26.47 -9.45
C GLU A 92 -2.25 -26.63 -10.90
N ARG A 93 -2.44 -27.81 -11.51
CA ARG A 93 -2.08 -28.08 -12.90
C ARG A 93 -3.17 -27.71 -13.91
N LEU A 94 -4.41 -27.57 -13.45
CA LEU A 94 -5.57 -27.30 -14.31
C LEU A 94 -5.82 -25.81 -14.53
N VAL A 95 -5.15 -24.94 -13.77
CA VAL A 95 -5.35 -23.49 -13.83
C VAL A 95 -4.00 -22.75 -13.86
N PRO A 96 -3.92 -21.58 -14.50
CA PRO A 96 -2.67 -20.80 -14.50
C PRO A 96 -2.27 -20.27 -13.12
N THR A 97 -3.22 -20.09 -12.20
CA THR A 97 -2.93 -19.70 -10.81
C THR A 97 -4.09 -20.05 -9.88
N LEU A 98 -3.78 -20.45 -8.64
CA LEU A 98 -4.81 -20.69 -7.62
C LEU A 98 -5.48 -19.41 -7.11
N HIS A 99 -4.84 -18.24 -7.30
CA HIS A 99 -5.27 -16.97 -6.71
C HIS A 99 -6.07 -16.10 -7.68
N MET A 100 -7.04 -16.70 -8.38
CA MET A 100 -7.98 -15.98 -9.25
C MET A 100 -9.43 -16.11 -8.77
N ALA A 101 -10.29 -15.21 -9.24
CA ALA A 101 -11.68 -15.11 -8.81
C ALA A 101 -12.47 -16.42 -8.99
N SER A 102 -12.33 -17.08 -10.13
CA SER A 102 -13.05 -18.33 -10.44
C SER A 102 -12.61 -19.50 -9.57
N VAL A 103 -11.30 -19.63 -9.30
CA VAL A 103 -10.77 -20.66 -8.40
C VAL A 103 -11.23 -20.41 -6.96
N TYR A 104 -11.22 -19.16 -6.49
CA TYR A 104 -11.77 -18.85 -5.18
C TYR A 104 -13.27 -19.09 -5.09
N ALA A 105 -14.04 -18.81 -6.14
CA ALA A 105 -15.46 -19.16 -6.18
C ALA A 105 -15.67 -20.68 -6.12
N LEU A 106 -14.89 -21.44 -6.90
CA LEU A 106 -14.90 -22.90 -6.91
C LEU A 106 -14.63 -23.43 -5.51
N LEU A 107 -13.51 -23.05 -4.89
CA LEU A 107 -13.10 -23.57 -3.58
C LEU A 107 -14.00 -23.09 -2.43
N CYS A 108 -14.69 -21.96 -2.58
CA CYS A 108 -15.73 -21.55 -1.62
C CYS A 108 -17.00 -22.41 -1.72
N GLY A 109 -17.38 -22.82 -2.94
CA GLY A 109 -18.54 -23.67 -3.19
C GLY A 109 -18.28 -25.17 -2.97
N PHE A 110 -17.09 -25.63 -3.36
CA PHE A 110 -16.65 -27.01 -3.44
C PHE A 110 -15.20 -27.12 -2.93
N PRO A 111 -14.99 -27.16 -1.59
CA PRO A 111 -13.68 -26.96 -0.96
C PRO A 111 -12.75 -28.19 -0.97
N SER A 112 -13.02 -29.20 -1.80
CA SER A 112 -12.20 -30.41 -1.93
C SER A 112 -12.47 -31.10 -3.26
N ALA A 113 -11.56 -31.99 -3.67
CA ALA A 113 -11.78 -32.85 -4.83
C ALA A 113 -13.07 -33.66 -4.68
N ASP A 114 -13.30 -34.27 -3.52
CA ASP A 114 -14.54 -34.99 -3.23
C ASP A 114 -15.80 -34.12 -3.45
N ALA A 115 -15.80 -32.86 -2.99
CA ALA A 115 -16.92 -31.95 -3.19
C ALA A 115 -17.13 -31.58 -4.67
N VAL A 116 -16.04 -31.46 -5.44
CA VAL A 116 -16.10 -31.18 -6.89
C VAL A 116 -16.56 -32.41 -7.67
N ALA A 117 -16.06 -33.59 -7.35
CA ALA A 117 -16.38 -34.87 -7.99
C ALA A 117 -17.88 -35.20 -7.90
N ASN A 118 -18.47 -34.91 -6.73
CA ASN A 118 -19.87 -35.14 -6.42
C ASN A 118 -20.79 -33.96 -6.79
N ALA A 119 -20.26 -32.88 -7.35
CA ALA A 119 -21.06 -31.72 -7.74
C ALA A 119 -21.94 -31.99 -8.97
N HIS A 120 -23.15 -31.43 -8.95
CA HIS A 120 -24.01 -31.40 -10.13
C HIS A 120 -23.36 -30.56 -11.24
N LEU A 121 -23.20 -31.13 -12.43
CA LEU A 121 -22.42 -30.50 -13.51
C LEU A 121 -22.95 -29.11 -13.88
N THR A 122 -24.28 -28.95 -13.95
CA THR A 122 -24.93 -27.66 -14.24
C THR A 122 -24.53 -26.59 -13.23
N ARG A 123 -24.56 -26.92 -11.93
CA ARG A 123 -24.19 -25.99 -10.86
C ARG A 123 -22.70 -25.64 -10.91
N LEU A 124 -21.84 -26.62 -11.13
CA LEU A 124 -20.40 -26.42 -11.26
C LEU A 124 -20.07 -25.54 -12.48
N SER A 125 -20.67 -25.85 -13.64
CA SER A 125 -20.49 -25.12 -14.89
C SER A 125 -20.95 -23.67 -14.77
N ASN A 126 -22.13 -23.41 -14.21
CA ASN A 126 -22.65 -22.05 -14.05
C ASN A 126 -21.74 -21.24 -13.11
N LEU A 127 -21.35 -21.81 -11.97
CA LEU A 127 -20.45 -21.15 -11.03
C LEU A 127 -19.12 -20.77 -11.69
N LEU A 128 -18.51 -21.68 -12.45
CA LEU A 128 -17.25 -21.41 -13.15
C LEU A 128 -17.43 -20.39 -14.27
N PHE A 129 -18.52 -20.47 -15.04
CA PHE A 129 -18.83 -19.55 -16.12
C PHE A 129 -18.97 -18.12 -15.59
N ASP A 130 -19.82 -17.91 -14.58
CA ASP A 130 -20.08 -16.59 -14.01
C ASP A 130 -18.83 -15.99 -13.39
N SER A 131 -18.16 -16.77 -12.52
CA SER A 131 -16.98 -16.28 -11.79
C SER A 131 -15.74 -16.09 -12.66
N SER A 132 -15.68 -16.73 -13.82
CA SER A 132 -14.61 -16.55 -14.80
C SER A 132 -14.90 -15.47 -15.83
N LYS A 133 -16.10 -14.86 -15.82
CA LYS A 133 -16.59 -13.95 -16.88
C LYS A 133 -16.64 -14.65 -18.25
N GLY A 134 -17.21 -15.85 -18.28
CA GLY A 134 -17.44 -16.64 -19.49
C GLY A 134 -16.25 -17.46 -20.01
N ARG A 135 -15.08 -17.38 -19.37
CA ARG A 135 -13.86 -18.10 -19.83
C ARG A 135 -13.90 -19.61 -19.56
N TYR A 136 -14.56 -20.02 -18.49
CA TYR A 136 -14.68 -21.43 -18.09
C TYR A 136 -16.09 -21.94 -18.37
N GLY A 137 -16.22 -22.63 -19.50
CA GLY A 137 -17.47 -23.24 -19.93
C GLY A 137 -17.69 -24.65 -19.37
N LYS A 138 -18.67 -25.35 -19.93
CA LYS A 138 -19.05 -26.71 -19.56
C LYS A 138 -17.88 -27.70 -19.66
N ASP A 139 -17.07 -27.60 -20.71
CA ASP A 139 -15.94 -28.51 -20.93
C ASP A 139 -14.88 -28.37 -19.83
N THR A 140 -14.60 -27.14 -19.40
CA THR A 140 -13.71 -26.89 -18.24
C THR A 140 -14.29 -27.47 -16.96
N ALA A 141 -15.61 -27.35 -16.75
CA ALA A 141 -16.28 -27.92 -15.59
C ALA A 141 -16.23 -29.46 -15.58
N VAL A 142 -16.40 -30.10 -16.75
CA VAL A 142 -16.20 -31.56 -16.91
C VAL A 142 -14.77 -31.94 -16.58
N MET A 143 -13.79 -31.26 -17.17
CA MET A 143 -12.37 -31.49 -16.91
C MET A 143 -12.03 -31.41 -15.41
N PHE A 144 -12.50 -30.37 -14.71
CA PHE A 144 -12.28 -30.24 -13.27
C PHE A 144 -12.93 -31.38 -12.49
N ARG A 145 -14.16 -31.76 -12.85
CA ARG A 145 -14.89 -32.85 -12.17
C ARG A 145 -14.24 -34.20 -12.39
N ASP A 146 -13.74 -34.48 -13.59
CA ASP A 146 -13.09 -35.75 -13.89
C ASP A 146 -11.73 -35.85 -13.21
N ALA A 147 -10.94 -34.78 -13.18
CA ALA A 147 -9.71 -34.73 -12.38
C ALA A 147 -9.99 -34.90 -10.87
N ALA A 148 -11.11 -34.36 -10.39
CA ALA A 148 -11.52 -34.52 -9.00
C ALA A 148 -11.92 -35.96 -8.65
N ARG A 149 -12.56 -36.68 -9.58
CA ARG A 149 -12.97 -38.09 -9.38
C ARG A 149 -11.79 -39.05 -9.26
N SER A 150 -10.69 -38.75 -9.94
CA SER A 150 -9.43 -39.51 -9.84
C SER A 150 -8.42 -38.89 -8.86
N SER A 151 -8.84 -37.90 -8.07
CA SER A 151 -7.92 -37.14 -7.22
C SER A 151 -7.41 -37.96 -6.05
N ILE A 152 -6.15 -37.75 -5.69
CA ILE A 152 -5.56 -38.27 -4.45
C ILE A 152 -5.83 -37.36 -3.23
N GLY A 153 -6.60 -36.29 -3.42
CA GLY A 153 -6.96 -35.33 -2.38
C GLY A 153 -7.74 -35.98 -1.23
N SER A 154 -7.44 -35.55 0.00
CA SER A 154 -8.07 -36.11 1.20
C SER A 154 -9.38 -35.38 1.54
N HIS A 155 -10.45 -36.12 1.80
CA HIS A 155 -11.68 -35.56 2.35
C HIS A 155 -11.51 -35.22 3.84
N MET A 156 -11.31 -33.93 4.16
CA MET A 156 -11.07 -33.46 5.53
C MET A 156 -11.93 -32.23 5.86
N PRO A 157 -13.13 -32.41 6.47
CA PRO A 157 -14.09 -31.33 6.69
C PRO A 157 -13.53 -30.09 7.41
N ALA A 158 -12.68 -30.29 8.42
CA ALA A 158 -12.05 -29.19 9.15
C ALA A 158 -11.09 -28.36 8.26
N LYS A 159 -10.32 -29.01 7.37
CA LYS A 159 -9.43 -28.31 6.43
C LYS A 159 -10.24 -27.62 5.33
N SER A 160 -11.32 -28.24 4.85
CA SER A 160 -12.26 -27.64 3.91
C SER A 160 -12.88 -26.36 4.46
N LEU A 161 -13.32 -26.37 5.73
CA LEU A 161 -13.85 -25.19 6.40
C LEU A 161 -12.77 -24.10 6.55
N LYS A 162 -11.57 -24.49 6.99
CA LYS A 162 -10.42 -23.58 7.09
C LYS A 162 -10.08 -22.93 5.74
N LEU A 163 -10.12 -23.68 4.64
CA LEU A 163 -9.87 -23.17 3.29
C LEU A 163 -10.88 -22.07 2.94
N LYS A 164 -12.17 -22.31 3.16
CA LYS A 164 -13.23 -21.32 2.92
C LYS A 164 -13.00 -20.03 3.72
N HIS A 165 -12.69 -20.15 5.01
CA HIS A 165 -12.43 -18.98 5.86
C HIS A 165 -11.16 -18.23 5.44
N THR A 166 -10.11 -18.95 5.07
CA THR A 166 -8.86 -18.35 4.59
C THR A 166 -9.10 -17.55 3.30
N ILE A 167 -9.89 -18.08 2.35
CA ILE A 167 -10.25 -17.37 1.12
C ILE A 167 -11.10 -16.13 1.41
N LYS A 168 -12.06 -16.21 2.34
CA LYS A 168 -12.85 -15.04 2.77
C LYS A 168 -11.94 -13.94 3.32
N LEU A 169 -11.03 -14.28 4.23
CA LEU A 169 -10.09 -13.31 4.80
C LEU A 169 -9.18 -12.68 3.74
N ILE A 170 -8.73 -13.45 2.74
CA ILE A 170 -7.97 -12.88 1.60
C ILE A 170 -8.78 -11.83 0.84
N ARG A 171 -10.09 -12.03 0.68
CA ARG A 171 -10.98 -11.06 0.01
C ARG A 171 -11.16 -9.81 0.84
N GLU A 172 -11.39 -9.95 2.15
CA GLU A 172 -11.47 -8.78 3.05
C GLU A 172 -10.17 -7.97 3.04
N LEU A 173 -9.02 -8.63 3.17
CA LEU A 173 -7.73 -7.93 3.08
C LEU A 173 -7.52 -7.26 1.72
N ALA A 174 -8.09 -7.78 0.63
CA ALA A 174 -8.00 -7.12 -0.66
C ALA A 174 -8.82 -5.81 -0.69
N ILE A 175 -10.03 -5.84 -0.13
CA ILE A 175 -10.88 -4.65 0.01
C ILE A 175 -10.19 -3.60 0.89
N GLU A 176 -9.70 -3.98 2.07
CA GLU A 176 -8.97 -3.08 2.97
C GLU A 176 -7.73 -2.47 2.29
N ILE A 177 -6.98 -3.27 1.52
CA ILE A 177 -5.82 -2.74 0.76
C ILE A 177 -6.28 -1.72 -0.29
N ASP A 178 -7.36 -1.99 -1.02
CA ASP A 178 -7.87 -1.09 -2.04
C ASP A 178 -8.37 0.24 -1.41
N GLU A 179 -9.00 0.19 -0.24
CA GLU A 179 -9.40 1.36 0.54
C GLU A 179 -8.19 2.20 0.99
N ILE A 180 -7.15 1.55 1.50
CA ILE A 180 -5.91 2.23 1.90
C ILE A 180 -5.20 2.82 0.68
N GLU A 181 -5.12 2.09 -0.44
CA GLU A 181 -4.52 2.59 -1.68
C GLU A 181 -5.30 3.80 -2.22
N ALA A 182 -6.62 3.84 -2.08
CA ALA A 182 -7.44 5.01 -2.41
C ALA A 182 -7.17 6.22 -1.49
N ALA A 183 -7.02 6.00 -0.18
CA ALA A 183 -6.66 7.06 0.77
C ALA A 183 -5.26 7.64 0.50
N ILE A 184 -4.28 6.78 0.25
CA ILE A 184 -2.92 7.18 -0.15
C ILE A 184 -2.99 8.03 -1.42
N LYS A 185 -3.72 7.58 -2.44
CA LYS A 185 -3.84 8.31 -3.71
C LYS A 185 -4.43 9.71 -3.49
N ARG A 186 -5.45 9.85 -2.64
CA ARG A 186 -6.07 11.13 -2.30
C ARG A 186 -5.05 12.12 -1.72
N ILE A 187 -4.33 11.71 -0.67
CA ILE A 187 -3.30 12.56 -0.03
C ILE A 187 -2.21 12.94 -1.04
N MET A 188 -1.80 12.00 -1.89
CA MET A 188 -0.79 12.25 -2.91
C MET A 188 -1.22 13.29 -3.96
N ASP A 189 -2.48 13.25 -4.40
CA ASP A 189 -3.01 14.12 -5.46
C ASP A 189 -3.50 15.48 -4.97
N GLU A 190 -4.11 15.53 -3.79
CA GLU A 190 -4.78 16.73 -3.28
C GLU A 190 -3.82 17.59 -2.43
N GLU A 191 -3.02 16.95 -1.56
CA GLU A 191 -2.25 17.66 -0.53
C GLU A 191 -0.77 17.80 -0.85
N ILE A 192 -0.16 16.75 -1.42
CA ILE A 192 1.29 16.71 -1.64
C ILE A 192 1.68 17.21 -3.02
N GLN A 193 0.97 16.79 -4.07
CA GLN A 193 1.18 17.20 -5.47
C GLN A 193 2.65 17.15 -5.91
N SER A 194 3.35 16.09 -5.51
CA SER A 194 4.79 15.96 -5.77
C SER A 194 5.10 15.70 -7.25
N PRO A 195 6.15 16.31 -7.82
CA PRO A 195 6.62 15.99 -9.17
C PRO A 195 7.22 14.58 -9.28
N ILE A 196 7.30 13.79 -8.21
CA ILE A 196 7.88 12.44 -8.25
C ILE A 196 7.25 11.53 -9.32
N PHE A 197 6.00 11.78 -9.68
CA PHE A 197 5.27 11.03 -10.70
C PHE A 197 5.61 11.42 -12.14
N THR A 198 6.35 12.51 -12.36
CA THR A 198 6.87 12.86 -13.69
C THR A 198 8.03 11.95 -14.10
N ILE A 199 8.59 11.18 -13.15
CA ILE A 199 9.65 10.21 -13.42
C ILE A 199 9.02 8.94 -14.00
N PRO A 200 9.36 8.55 -15.26
CA PRO A 200 8.83 7.34 -15.87
C PRO A 200 9.13 6.10 -15.03
N GLY A 201 8.11 5.26 -14.82
CA GLY A 201 8.22 4.01 -14.05
C GLY A 201 7.94 4.13 -12.55
N ILE A 202 7.77 5.33 -11.99
CA ILE A 202 7.37 5.49 -10.59
C ILE A 202 5.84 5.44 -10.48
N SER A 203 5.33 4.36 -9.90
CA SER A 203 3.90 4.22 -9.56
C SER A 203 3.53 4.99 -8.29
N TYR A 204 2.24 5.29 -8.10
CA TYR A 204 1.68 5.85 -6.85
C TYR A 204 2.20 5.16 -5.60
N ARG A 205 2.28 3.82 -5.62
CA ARG A 205 2.75 3.03 -4.48
C ARG A 205 4.21 3.30 -4.15
N MET A 206 5.06 3.41 -5.17
CA MET A 206 6.49 3.69 -4.98
C MET A 206 6.71 5.15 -4.59
N GLY A 207 6.07 6.10 -5.28
CA GLY A 207 6.17 7.52 -4.97
C GLY A 207 5.70 7.85 -3.56
N ALA A 208 4.56 7.29 -3.14
CA ALA A 208 4.04 7.47 -1.79
C ALA A 208 5.00 6.94 -0.71
N MET A 209 5.59 5.75 -0.90
CA MET A 209 6.57 5.22 0.05
C MET A 209 7.82 6.09 0.15
N ILE A 210 8.33 6.58 -0.99
CA ILE A 210 9.50 7.46 -1.01
C ILE A 210 9.20 8.74 -0.22
N ILE A 211 8.07 9.38 -0.49
CA ILE A 211 7.68 10.64 0.15
C ILE A 211 7.39 10.44 1.64
N ALA A 212 6.73 9.35 2.01
CA ALA A 212 6.45 8.98 3.39
C ALA A 212 7.71 8.77 4.25
N GLU A 213 8.78 8.25 3.66
CA GLU A 213 10.02 8.00 4.41
C GLU A 213 10.99 9.19 4.36
N ILE A 214 11.04 9.93 3.26
CA ILE A 214 11.92 11.10 3.09
C ILE A 214 11.37 12.34 3.80
N GLY A 215 10.05 12.54 3.82
CA GLY A 215 9.48 13.78 4.33
C GLY A 215 9.59 14.93 3.33
N ASP A 216 9.80 16.14 3.84
CA ASP A 216 10.05 17.34 3.04
C ASP A 216 11.43 17.27 2.36
N PHE A 217 11.44 17.20 1.01
CA PHE A 217 12.67 17.20 0.21
C PHE A 217 13.54 18.44 0.44
N SER A 218 12.98 19.54 0.94
CA SER A 218 13.73 20.75 1.31
C SER A 218 14.70 20.51 2.47
N ARG A 219 14.55 19.41 3.24
CA ARG A 219 15.51 18.97 4.25
C ARG A 219 16.78 18.37 3.63
N PHE A 220 16.68 17.88 2.40
CA PHE A 220 17.83 17.48 1.59
C PHE A 220 18.40 18.70 0.85
N ILE A 221 18.82 19.74 1.58
CA ILE A 221 19.69 20.76 0.97
C ILE A 221 21.02 20.08 0.65
N PRO A 222 21.47 20.04 -0.61
CA PRO A 222 22.71 19.38 -0.94
C PRO A 222 23.86 20.14 -0.28
N GLN A 223 24.56 19.48 0.64
CA GLN A 223 25.97 19.77 0.93
C GLN A 223 26.86 19.43 -0.30
N ILE A 224 26.26 18.87 -1.34
CA ILE A 224 26.89 18.53 -2.61
C ILE A 224 27.12 19.85 -3.36
N ARG A 225 28.33 20.40 -3.22
CA ARG A 225 28.91 21.27 -4.25
C ARG A 225 28.67 20.61 -5.60
N TYR A 226 27.92 21.27 -6.48
CA TYR A 226 27.64 20.87 -7.85
C TYR A 226 28.92 20.85 -8.72
N SER A 227 29.91 20.01 -8.40
CA SER A 227 31.11 19.85 -9.21
C SER A 227 31.04 18.65 -10.17
N HIS A 228 30.11 17.72 -9.99
CA HIS A 228 30.06 16.49 -10.79
C HIS A 228 28.76 16.25 -11.57
N MET A 229 27.79 17.17 -11.52
CA MET A 229 26.55 17.05 -12.33
C MET A 229 26.58 17.84 -13.65
N GLN A 230 27.67 18.55 -13.96
CA GLN A 230 27.87 19.17 -15.28
C GLN A 230 28.31 18.17 -16.36
N GLU A 231 28.78 16.97 -16.00
CA GLU A 231 29.27 15.98 -16.98
C GLU A 231 28.15 15.12 -17.61
N CYS A 232 26.93 15.16 -17.06
CA CYS A 232 25.82 14.30 -17.51
C CYS A 232 24.67 15.05 -18.20
N LEU A 233 24.77 16.37 -18.41
CA LEU A 233 23.80 17.09 -19.23
C LEU A 233 24.21 16.95 -20.71
N PRO A 234 23.32 16.47 -21.60
CA PRO A 234 23.60 16.48 -23.03
C PRO A 234 23.84 17.94 -23.47
N PRO A 235 24.80 18.19 -24.38
CA PRO A 235 25.09 19.55 -24.82
C PRO A 235 23.82 20.17 -25.41
N LEU A 236 23.43 21.32 -24.88
CA LEU A 236 22.41 22.16 -25.49
C LEU A 236 22.86 22.49 -26.91
N ILE A 237 22.06 22.08 -27.88
CA ILE A 237 22.25 22.42 -29.29
C ILE A 237 22.27 23.95 -29.38
N ASN A 238 23.37 24.50 -29.90
CA ASN A 238 23.49 25.94 -30.19
C ASN A 238 22.40 26.34 -31.18
N PRO A 239 21.64 27.42 -30.94
CA PRO A 239 20.63 27.90 -31.87
C PRO A 239 21.24 28.79 -32.97
N ASP A 240 22.36 28.37 -33.56
CA ASP A 240 22.97 28.99 -34.73
C ASP A 240 23.78 27.93 -35.50
N SER A 241 23.08 27.07 -36.25
CA SER A 241 23.60 26.23 -37.34
C SER A 241 22.45 25.84 -38.28
#